data_AF-A0A6L9ET05-F1
#
_entry.id   AF-A0A6L9ET05-F1
#
_cell.length_a   1.000
_cell.length_b   1.000
_cell.length_c   1.000
_cell.angle_alpha   90.00
_cell.angle_beta   90.00
_cell.angle_gamma   90.00
#
_symmetry.space_group_name_H-M   'P 1'
#
loop_
_entity.id
_entity.type
_entity.pdbx_description
1 polymer ?
#
loop_
_entity_poly.entity_id
_entity_poly.type
_entity_poly.pdbx_seq_one_letter_code
_entity_poly.pdbx_strand_id
1 'polypeptide(L)'
;MSRKVTLPNGVIAEEAEYKEQFINEYNTNPFIQALPQIKTKEEVIKILNHNAKISKKEIEADEFIRLQLLQKIYKVFQPLPIHLKVWNIINTLIMQGYVDRNPFNPKYRRHINKLGNNIINQDFSMNVNSNYVTTASCGLIIGFSGMGKSTIANKVLENIPQLICHSRYNDTDFNNIQVTWIKLEAPHNSSLKALTLQFFMKIDELIGTENMKRYAVKNLSVDAMLPILGQLANNIGLGLLIIDELQHMNKNTKQIMNYLVALMNTFGVPILLIGTPACYDMLQQEMRIARRVTGGGEVIWNNMKNDKEFRLFIKGIWKYQYLKNPIKLTEEIINVFYEKTQGISDLVVKLFISVQKVIIERNIKQVDKKLIEKVWDKEFKLLNPIVATIETNNKARMFKYEDIKVLEPVYVKENEDKVNKKVAEVEEKNIIIQKKVKGNHKIKISELEDDDVRNIVIEGMKQGKNNYQSLLASGLIVSVEDIIGGDNI
;
A
#
# COMPACT_ATOMS: atom_id res chain seq x y z
N MET A 1 -27.87 0.53 -9.76
CA MET A 1 -27.65 0.46 -8.31
C MET A 1 -27.70 -1.01 -7.98
N SER A 2 -26.65 -1.55 -7.35
CA SER A 2 -26.62 -2.93 -6.88
C SER A 2 -27.74 -3.17 -5.88
N ARG A 3 -28.36 -4.36 -5.96
CA ARG A 3 -29.36 -4.78 -4.96
C ARG A 3 -28.65 -4.98 -3.62
N LYS A 4 -29.33 -4.62 -2.53
CA LYS A 4 -28.80 -4.73 -1.18
C LYS A 4 -29.47 -5.89 -0.45
N VAL A 5 -28.68 -6.64 0.30
CA VAL A 5 -29.11 -7.78 1.12
C VAL A 5 -28.74 -7.49 2.57
N THR A 6 -29.64 -7.79 3.50
CA THR A 6 -29.36 -7.67 4.94
C THR A 6 -28.96 -9.03 5.48
N LEU A 7 -27.75 -9.12 6.04
CA LEU A 7 -27.26 -10.31 6.72
C LEU A 7 -27.97 -10.50 8.07
N PRO A 8 -27.94 -11.72 8.67
CA PRO A 8 -28.63 -12.00 9.94
C PRO A 8 -28.22 -11.10 11.12
N ASN A 9 -26.99 -10.57 11.10
CA ASN A 9 -26.46 -9.62 12.08
C ASN A 9 -26.88 -8.15 11.81
N GLY A 10 -27.71 -7.89 10.79
CA GLY A 10 -28.18 -6.56 10.41
C GLY A 10 -27.24 -5.78 9.49
N VAL A 11 -26.08 -6.34 9.13
CA VAL A 11 -25.14 -5.69 8.21
C VAL A 11 -25.67 -5.73 6.78
N ILE A 12 -25.51 -4.64 6.05
CA ILE A 12 -25.93 -4.52 4.66
C ILE A 12 -24.78 -4.96 3.75
N ALA A 13 -25.05 -5.95 2.91
CA ALA A 13 -24.18 -6.41 1.83
C ALA A 13 -24.78 -6.07 0.46
N GLU A 14 -23.96 -6.07 -0.59
CA GLU A 14 -24.41 -5.95 -1.96
C GLU A 14 -24.63 -7.34 -2.57
N GLU A 15 -25.71 -7.54 -3.31
CA GLU A 15 -25.91 -8.75 -4.11
C GLU A 15 -24.92 -8.75 -5.28
N ALA A 16 -24.28 -9.90 -5.54
CA ALA A 16 -23.31 -10.03 -6.60
C ALA A 16 -23.92 -9.76 -7.97
N GLU A 17 -23.37 -8.77 -8.68
CA GLU A 17 -23.65 -8.50 -10.09
C GLU A 17 -22.40 -8.80 -10.91
N TYR A 18 -22.41 -9.87 -11.70
CA TYR A 18 -21.24 -10.26 -12.50
C TYR A 18 -21.16 -9.44 -13.79
N LYS A 19 -20.18 -8.54 -13.83
CA LYS A 19 -19.95 -7.63 -14.95
C LYS A 19 -18.76 -8.13 -15.76
N GLU A 20 -18.89 -8.04 -17.07
CA GLU A 20 -17.76 -8.25 -17.97
C GLU A 20 -16.69 -7.19 -17.72
N GLN A 21 -15.47 -7.66 -17.57
CA GLN A 21 -14.26 -6.89 -17.35
C GLN A 21 -13.49 -6.78 -18.67
N PHE A 22 -12.77 -5.69 -18.85
CA PHE A 22 -11.96 -5.46 -20.05
C PHE A 22 -10.81 -6.47 -20.18
N ILE A 23 -10.26 -6.94 -19.06
CA ILE A 23 -9.17 -7.93 -19.01
C ILE A 23 -9.79 -9.32 -19.04
N ASN A 24 -9.48 -10.11 -20.07
CA ASN A 24 -10.12 -11.41 -20.31
C ASN A 24 -9.90 -12.41 -19.18
N GLU A 25 -8.71 -12.41 -18.58
CA GLU A 25 -8.35 -13.29 -17.46
C GLU A 25 -9.28 -13.10 -16.25
N TYR A 26 -9.79 -11.89 -16.06
CA TYR A 26 -10.68 -11.53 -14.95
C TYR A 26 -12.10 -12.07 -15.11
N ASN A 27 -12.54 -12.32 -16.34
CA ASN A 27 -13.88 -12.82 -16.64
C ASN A 27 -14.10 -14.29 -16.25
N THR A 28 -13.05 -14.99 -15.82
CA THR A 28 -13.16 -16.37 -15.31
C THR A 28 -13.46 -16.44 -13.81
N ASN A 29 -13.38 -15.31 -13.10
CA ASN A 29 -13.45 -15.28 -11.64
C ASN A 29 -14.65 -14.47 -11.13
N PRO A 30 -15.63 -15.09 -10.45
CA PRO A 30 -16.81 -14.39 -9.93
C PRO A 30 -16.46 -13.29 -8.93
N PHE A 31 -15.39 -13.44 -8.14
CA PHE A 31 -14.98 -12.41 -7.18
C PHE A 31 -14.49 -11.14 -7.86
N ILE A 32 -13.91 -11.26 -9.06
CA ILE A 32 -13.46 -10.09 -9.83
C ILE A 32 -14.63 -9.47 -10.59
N GLN A 33 -15.47 -10.29 -11.22
CA GLN A 33 -16.62 -9.79 -11.99
C GLN A 33 -17.64 -9.04 -11.13
N ALA A 34 -17.75 -9.39 -9.83
CA ALA A 34 -18.62 -8.69 -8.89
C ALA A 34 -18.07 -7.35 -8.38
N LEU A 35 -16.79 -7.04 -8.62
CA LEU A 35 -16.19 -5.76 -8.22
C LEU A 35 -16.62 -4.61 -9.15
N PRO A 36 -16.50 -3.35 -8.69
CA PRO A 36 -16.65 -2.19 -9.55
C PRO A 36 -15.72 -2.25 -10.77
N GLN A 37 -16.22 -1.82 -11.93
CA GLN A 37 -15.40 -1.68 -13.13
C GLN A 37 -14.28 -0.66 -12.91
N ILE A 38 -13.15 -0.91 -13.58
CA ILE A 38 -12.00 0.00 -13.62
C ILE A 38 -12.46 1.38 -14.12
N LYS A 39 -12.14 2.41 -13.34
CA LYS A 39 -12.54 3.80 -13.61
C LYS A 39 -11.46 4.56 -14.35
N THR A 40 -11.87 5.46 -15.24
CA THR A 40 -10.92 6.39 -15.87
C THR A 40 -10.42 7.42 -14.86
N LYS A 41 -9.30 8.07 -15.18
CA LYS A 41 -8.73 9.13 -14.35
C LYS A 41 -9.76 10.23 -14.05
N GLU A 42 -10.55 10.64 -15.04
CA GLU A 42 -11.55 11.69 -14.94
C GLU A 42 -12.70 11.29 -14.00
N GLU A 43 -13.14 10.03 -14.07
CA GLU A 43 -14.16 9.49 -13.17
C GLU A 43 -13.66 9.47 -11.73
N VAL A 44 -12.43 8.99 -11.50
CA VAL A 44 -11.82 8.98 -10.17
C VAL A 44 -11.71 10.39 -9.60
N ILE A 45 -11.27 11.37 -10.40
CA ILE A 45 -11.22 12.77 -9.98
C ILE A 45 -12.62 13.26 -9.58
N LYS A 46 -13.66 12.96 -10.36
CA LYS A 46 -15.04 13.36 -10.03
C LYS A 46 -15.53 12.72 -8.73
N ILE A 47 -15.23 11.45 -8.49
CA ILE A 47 -15.59 10.72 -7.26
C ILE A 47 -14.89 11.34 -6.04
N LEU A 48 -13.58 11.58 -6.14
CA LEU A 48 -12.79 12.12 -5.04
C LEU A 48 -13.14 13.57 -4.73
N ASN A 49 -13.58 14.33 -5.73
CA ASN A 49 -13.89 15.74 -5.61
C ASN A 49 -15.19 15.96 -4.81
N HIS A 50 -15.04 16.14 -3.50
CA HIS A 50 -16.17 16.46 -2.62
C HIS A 50 -16.33 17.99 -2.53
N ASN A 51 -17.18 18.55 -3.39
CA ASN A 51 -17.47 19.98 -3.40
C ASN A 51 -18.56 20.33 -2.37
N ALA A 52 -18.16 20.68 -1.15
CA ALA A 52 -19.10 21.24 -0.19
C ALA A 52 -19.58 22.61 -0.69
N LYS A 53 -20.84 22.74 -1.11
CA LYS A 53 -21.37 24.05 -1.51
C LYS A 53 -21.53 24.94 -0.29
N ILE A 54 -20.92 26.13 -0.33
CA ILE A 54 -21.20 27.19 0.64
C ILE A 54 -22.43 27.95 0.15
N SER A 55 -23.44 28.06 1.00
CA SER A 55 -24.65 28.82 0.74
C SER A 55 -24.50 30.29 1.17
N LYS A 56 -25.26 31.19 0.55
CA LYS A 56 -25.30 32.61 0.98
C LYS A 56 -25.75 32.75 2.44
N LYS A 57 -26.75 31.95 2.86
CA LYS A 57 -27.24 31.91 4.25
C LYS A 57 -26.13 31.61 5.25
N GLU A 58 -25.20 30.72 4.91
CA GLU A 58 -24.06 30.39 5.77
C GLU A 58 -23.05 31.53 5.88
N ILE A 59 -22.84 32.29 4.80
CA ILE A 59 -21.94 33.46 4.79
C ILE A 59 -22.55 34.63 5.58
N GLU A 60 -23.86 34.81 5.48
CA GLU A 60 -24.61 35.89 6.13
C GLU A 60 -24.93 35.62 7.59
N ALA A 61 -24.76 34.37 8.04
CA ALA A 61 -25.04 33.95 9.42
C ALA A 61 -24.22 34.73 10.47
N ASP A 62 -24.72 34.68 11.70
CA ASP A 62 -24.05 35.30 12.85
C ASP A 62 -22.65 34.73 13.07
N GLU A 63 -21.82 35.53 13.74
CA GLU A 63 -20.43 35.22 14.05
C GLU A 63 -20.26 33.81 14.63
N PHE A 64 -21.03 33.49 15.68
CA PHE A 64 -20.98 32.22 16.37
C PHE A 64 -21.29 31.04 15.45
N ILE A 65 -22.28 31.17 14.57
CA ILE A 65 -22.64 30.13 13.60
C ILE A 65 -21.51 29.95 12.58
N ARG A 66 -20.94 31.04 12.06
CA ARG A 66 -19.83 30.98 11.10
C ARG A 66 -18.59 30.30 11.68
N LEU A 67 -18.28 30.53 12.95
CA LEU A 67 -17.21 29.82 13.64
C LEU A 67 -17.44 28.30 13.69
N GLN A 68 -18.67 27.86 13.91
CA GLN A 68 -19.03 26.42 13.84
C GLN A 68 -18.92 25.88 12.41
N LEU A 69 -19.31 26.67 11.42
CA LEU A 69 -19.25 26.28 10.00
C LEU A 69 -17.82 26.05 9.50
N LEU A 70 -16.80 26.69 10.10
CA LEU A 70 -15.39 26.43 9.77
C LEU A 70 -15.01 24.95 9.91
N GLN A 71 -15.68 24.19 10.79
CA GLN A 71 -15.43 22.75 10.96
C GLN A 71 -15.73 21.94 9.68
N LYS A 72 -16.60 22.46 8.79
CA LYS A 72 -16.88 21.83 7.49
C LYS A 72 -15.65 21.80 6.58
N ILE A 73 -14.68 22.70 6.78
CA ILE A 73 -13.47 22.78 5.95
C ILE A 73 -12.62 21.51 6.11
N TYR A 74 -12.61 20.87 7.28
CA TYR A 74 -11.91 19.59 7.48
C TYR A 74 -12.44 18.45 6.60
N LYS A 75 -13.67 18.56 6.06
CA LYS A 75 -14.27 17.58 5.14
C LYS A 75 -13.96 17.87 3.66
N VAL A 76 -13.33 19.01 3.37
CA VAL A 76 -12.95 19.38 1.99
C VAL A 76 -11.85 18.45 1.52
N PHE A 77 -11.99 17.96 0.28
CA PHE A 77 -11.01 17.11 -0.34
C PHE A 77 -10.66 17.63 -1.72
N GLN A 78 -9.43 18.08 -1.91
CA GLN A 78 -8.90 18.51 -3.21
C GLN A 78 -8.11 17.35 -3.83
N PRO A 79 -8.58 16.73 -4.93
CA PRO A 79 -7.84 15.69 -5.62
C PRO A 79 -6.46 16.18 -6.11
N LEU A 80 -5.43 15.36 -5.88
CA LEU A 80 -4.04 15.56 -6.28
C LEU A 80 -3.54 14.33 -7.04
N PRO A 81 -2.47 14.43 -7.86
CA PRO A 81 -1.94 13.29 -8.61
C PRO A 81 -1.61 12.08 -7.74
N ILE A 82 -1.10 12.30 -6.52
CA ILE A 82 -0.77 11.22 -5.58
C ILE A 82 -1.99 10.41 -5.15
N HIS A 83 -3.18 11.02 -5.07
CA HIS A 83 -4.42 10.33 -4.72
C HIS A 83 -4.81 9.29 -5.79
N LEU A 84 -4.52 9.58 -7.06
CA LEU A 84 -4.76 8.66 -8.16
C LEU A 84 -3.82 7.44 -8.10
N LYS A 85 -2.58 7.65 -7.65
CA LYS A 85 -1.64 6.53 -7.41
C LYS A 85 -2.17 5.61 -6.32
N VAL A 86 -2.64 6.17 -5.20
CA VAL A 86 -3.23 5.38 -4.10
C VAL A 86 -4.48 4.63 -4.57
N TRP A 87 -5.37 5.30 -5.32
CA TRP A 87 -6.55 4.66 -5.92
C TRP A 87 -6.16 3.44 -6.76
N ASN A 88 -5.16 3.59 -7.63
CA ASN A 88 -4.71 2.51 -8.51
C ASN A 88 -4.08 1.36 -7.73
N ILE A 89 -3.23 1.64 -6.72
CA ILE A 89 -2.63 0.60 -5.88
C ILE A 89 -3.70 -0.24 -5.19
N ILE A 90 -4.68 0.39 -4.52
CA ILE A 90 -5.72 -0.35 -3.78
C ILE A 90 -6.55 -1.23 -4.72
N ASN A 91 -7.00 -0.68 -5.86
CA ASN A 91 -7.76 -1.46 -6.83
C ASN A 91 -6.93 -2.61 -7.42
N THR A 92 -5.67 -2.35 -7.75
CA THR A 92 -4.76 -3.36 -8.30
C THR A 92 -4.53 -4.49 -7.31
N LEU A 93 -4.26 -4.17 -6.03
CA LEU A 93 -4.07 -5.18 -4.99
C LEU A 93 -5.30 -6.06 -4.82
N ILE A 94 -6.51 -5.48 -4.75
CA ILE A 94 -7.74 -6.26 -4.62
C ILE A 94 -7.92 -7.20 -5.82
N MET A 95 -7.83 -6.67 -7.05
CA MET A 95 -8.02 -7.44 -8.28
C MET A 95 -6.99 -8.56 -8.41
N GLN A 96 -5.69 -8.24 -8.26
CA GLN A 96 -4.60 -9.21 -8.33
C GLN A 96 -4.69 -10.25 -7.22
N GLY A 97 -5.16 -9.86 -6.03
CA GLY A 97 -5.44 -10.79 -4.95
C GLY A 97 -6.41 -11.89 -5.35
N TYR A 98 -7.39 -11.60 -6.20
CA TYR A 98 -8.36 -12.61 -6.62
C TYR A 98 -7.91 -13.49 -7.80
N VAL A 99 -6.97 -13.05 -8.64
CA VAL A 99 -6.62 -13.75 -9.91
C VAL A 99 -6.41 -15.24 -9.70
N ASP A 100 -5.54 -15.62 -8.76
CA ASP A 100 -5.29 -17.04 -8.48
C ASP A 100 -6.39 -17.68 -7.62
N ARG A 101 -7.08 -16.89 -6.79
CA ARG A 101 -8.09 -17.35 -5.81
C ARG A 101 -9.49 -17.43 -6.40
N ASN A 102 -9.61 -18.11 -7.53
CA ASN A 102 -10.90 -18.35 -8.17
C ASN A 102 -11.63 -19.52 -7.48
N PRO A 103 -12.82 -19.30 -6.87
CA PRO A 103 -13.56 -20.36 -6.18
C PRO A 103 -14.00 -21.48 -7.13
N PHE A 104 -14.07 -21.24 -8.43
CA PHE A 104 -14.39 -22.26 -9.43
C PHE A 104 -13.16 -23.05 -9.89
N ASN A 105 -11.94 -22.61 -9.60
CA ASN A 105 -10.71 -23.32 -9.93
C ASN A 105 -10.52 -24.56 -9.02
N PRO A 106 -10.45 -25.79 -9.57
CA PRO A 106 -10.28 -27.00 -8.78
C PRO A 106 -8.99 -27.04 -7.96
N LYS A 107 -7.89 -26.43 -8.45
CA LYS A 107 -6.62 -26.37 -7.71
C LYS A 107 -6.76 -25.53 -6.45
N TYR A 108 -7.43 -24.38 -6.55
CA TYR A 108 -7.68 -23.49 -5.42
C TYR A 108 -8.58 -24.15 -4.37
N ARG A 109 -9.69 -24.79 -4.78
CA ARG A 109 -10.57 -25.52 -3.84
C ARG A 109 -9.83 -26.63 -3.08
N ARG A 110 -9.00 -27.43 -3.77
CA ARG A 110 -8.19 -28.47 -3.12
C ARG A 110 -7.22 -27.88 -2.10
N HIS A 111 -6.62 -26.73 -2.40
CA HIS A 111 -5.72 -26.04 -1.49
C HIS A 111 -6.45 -25.57 -0.21
N ILE A 112 -7.60 -24.91 -0.34
CA ILE A 112 -8.40 -24.48 0.83
C ILE A 112 -8.84 -25.67 1.67
N ASN A 113 -9.33 -26.74 1.04
CA ASN A 113 -9.77 -27.94 1.76
C ASN A 113 -8.62 -28.61 2.53
N LYS A 114 -7.41 -28.63 1.95
CA LYS A 114 -6.20 -29.12 2.63
C LYS A 114 -5.86 -28.26 3.86
N LEU A 115 -5.91 -26.94 3.74
CA LEU A 115 -5.70 -26.03 4.87
C LEU A 115 -6.70 -26.28 6.00
N GLY A 116 -7.97 -26.47 5.67
CA GLY A 116 -9.01 -26.76 6.66
C GLY A 116 -8.83 -28.11 7.37
N ASN A 117 -8.48 -29.15 6.63
CA ASN A 117 -8.21 -30.47 7.21
C ASN A 117 -7.02 -30.46 8.17
N ASN A 118 -5.96 -29.70 7.84
CA ASN A 118 -4.81 -29.56 8.74
C ASN A 118 -5.21 -28.92 10.07
N ILE A 119 -6.04 -27.87 10.05
CA ILE A 119 -6.53 -27.20 11.26
C ILE A 119 -7.40 -28.14 12.11
N ILE A 120 -8.28 -28.93 11.48
CA ILE A 120 -9.09 -29.94 12.19
C ILE A 120 -8.19 -30.97 12.89
N ASN A 121 -7.13 -31.41 12.21
CA ASN A 121 -6.17 -32.37 12.74
C ASN A 121 -5.14 -31.75 13.71
N GLN A 122 -5.30 -30.47 14.06
CA GLN A 122 -4.37 -29.71 14.91
C GLN A 122 -2.93 -29.67 14.37
N ASP A 123 -2.77 -29.85 13.06
CA ASP A 123 -1.51 -29.66 12.36
C ASP A 123 -1.37 -28.19 11.97
N PHE A 124 -0.69 -27.44 12.82
CA PHE A 124 -0.37 -26.03 12.60
C PHE A 124 0.94 -25.82 11.86
N SER A 125 1.54 -26.88 11.28
CA SER A 125 2.76 -26.72 10.52
C SER A 125 2.49 -25.88 9.25
N MET A 126 3.19 -24.75 9.13
CA MET A 126 3.12 -23.87 7.95
C MET A 126 3.81 -24.47 6.71
N ASN A 127 4.41 -25.66 6.84
CA ASN A 127 5.04 -26.40 5.74
C ASN A 127 3.99 -27.12 4.91
N VAL A 128 3.07 -26.36 4.34
CA VAL A 128 2.22 -26.89 3.28
C VAL A 128 3.11 -27.00 2.04
N ASN A 129 3.71 -28.18 1.84
CA ASN A 129 4.16 -28.62 0.53
C ASN A 129 2.93 -28.67 -0.39
N SER A 130 2.51 -27.51 -0.87
CA SER A 130 1.55 -27.34 -1.95
C SER A 130 2.27 -26.65 -3.08
N ASN A 131 2.20 -27.23 -4.27
CA ASN A 131 2.63 -26.61 -5.52
C ASN A 131 1.80 -25.35 -5.90
N TYR A 132 1.09 -24.78 -4.93
CA TYR A 132 0.26 -23.61 -5.06
C TYR A 132 0.99 -22.45 -4.37
N VAL A 133 1.85 -21.77 -5.12
CA VAL A 133 2.62 -20.62 -4.62
C VAL A 133 1.76 -19.39 -4.82
N THR A 134 1.14 -18.88 -3.75
CA THR A 134 0.56 -17.54 -3.77
C THR A 134 1.65 -16.53 -3.44
N THR A 135 2.14 -15.80 -4.44
CA THR A 135 2.92 -14.59 -4.20
C THR A 135 1.98 -13.45 -3.85
N ALA A 136 1.45 -13.46 -2.62
CA ALA A 136 0.62 -12.36 -2.12
C ALA A 136 1.41 -11.04 -2.24
N SER A 137 0.85 -10.09 -2.97
CA SER A 137 1.44 -8.77 -3.21
C SER A 137 1.35 -7.91 -1.94
N CYS A 138 2.33 -7.04 -1.74
CA CYS A 138 2.32 -6.06 -0.66
C CYS A 138 2.35 -4.66 -1.28
N GLY A 139 1.43 -3.78 -0.89
CA GLY A 139 1.49 -2.37 -1.22
C GLY A 139 1.97 -1.55 -0.03
N LEU A 140 2.60 -0.42 -0.31
CA LEU A 140 3.13 0.47 0.73
C LEU A 140 2.73 1.93 0.48
N ILE A 141 2.15 2.57 1.49
CA ILE A 141 1.89 4.02 1.51
C ILE A 141 2.60 4.60 2.73
N ILE A 142 3.75 5.23 2.50
CA ILE A 142 4.53 5.88 3.53
C ILE A 142 4.54 7.37 3.28
N GLY A 143 4.40 8.17 4.32
CA GLY A 143 4.47 9.61 4.18
C GLY A 143 4.30 10.36 5.49
N PHE A 144 4.49 11.68 5.45
CA PHE A 144 4.46 12.48 6.66
C PHE A 144 3.10 12.38 7.36
N SER A 145 3.11 12.55 8.67
CA SER A 145 1.86 12.70 9.42
C SER A 145 1.11 13.96 8.92
N GLY A 146 -0.21 13.87 8.80
CA GLY A 146 -1.04 14.98 8.31
C GLY A 146 -1.07 15.17 6.78
N MET A 147 -0.54 14.24 5.98
CA MET A 147 -0.63 14.28 4.50
C MET A 147 -1.94 13.70 3.93
N GLY A 148 -2.79 13.10 4.77
CA GLY A 148 -4.08 12.56 4.34
C GLY A 148 -4.07 11.11 3.81
N LYS A 149 -3.03 10.33 4.12
CA LYS A 149 -2.87 8.91 3.71
C LYS A 149 -4.12 8.06 4.04
N SER A 150 -4.50 8.02 5.32
CA SER A 150 -5.65 7.25 5.80
C SER A 150 -6.96 7.80 5.23
N THR A 151 -7.06 9.12 5.03
CA THR A 151 -8.23 9.77 4.43
C THR A 151 -8.45 9.34 2.99
N ILE A 152 -7.40 9.33 2.14
CA ILE A 152 -7.55 8.86 0.75
C ILE A 152 -7.79 7.35 0.71
N ALA A 153 -7.12 6.56 1.55
CA ALA A 153 -7.36 5.11 1.61
C ALA A 153 -8.84 4.82 1.93
N ASN A 154 -9.40 5.45 2.97
CA ASN A 154 -10.81 5.29 3.32
C ASN A 154 -11.75 5.71 2.18
N LYS A 155 -11.49 6.86 1.53
CA LYS A 155 -12.30 7.30 0.37
C LYS A 155 -12.28 6.31 -0.79
N VAL A 156 -11.15 5.67 -1.06
CA VAL A 156 -11.06 4.63 -2.09
C VAL A 156 -11.89 3.42 -1.68
N LEU A 157 -11.74 2.97 -0.42
CA LEU A 157 -12.48 1.81 0.12
C LEU A 157 -13.99 2.04 0.19
N GLU A 158 -14.46 3.26 0.46
CA GLU A 158 -15.88 3.65 0.40
C GLU A 158 -16.51 3.47 -0.99
N ASN A 159 -15.69 3.42 -2.05
CA ASN A 159 -16.13 3.19 -3.42
C ASN A 159 -16.04 1.71 -3.84
N ILE A 160 -15.70 0.81 -2.91
CA ILE A 160 -15.59 -0.62 -3.14
C ILE A 160 -16.54 -1.33 -2.17
N PRO A 161 -17.55 -2.08 -2.65
CA PRO A 161 -18.51 -2.78 -1.80
C PRO A 161 -17.79 -3.69 -0.80
N GLN A 162 -17.87 -3.38 0.50
CA GLN A 162 -17.11 -4.14 1.50
C GLN A 162 -17.54 -5.60 1.59
N LEU A 163 -18.83 -5.86 1.40
CA LEU A 163 -19.45 -7.18 1.44
C LEU A 163 -20.26 -7.42 0.19
N ILE A 164 -19.99 -8.53 -0.48
CA ILE A 164 -20.71 -8.99 -1.66
C ILE A 164 -21.26 -10.39 -1.38
N CYS A 165 -22.57 -10.58 -1.57
CA CYS A 165 -23.24 -11.86 -1.40
C CYS A 165 -23.47 -12.53 -2.75
N HIS A 166 -22.89 -13.71 -2.92
CA HIS A 166 -23.11 -14.57 -4.06
C HIS A 166 -24.17 -15.60 -3.73
N SER A 167 -25.09 -15.83 -4.67
CA SER A 167 -26.13 -16.86 -4.58
C SER A 167 -26.02 -17.86 -5.73
N ARG A 168 -25.74 -17.36 -6.95
CA ARG A 168 -25.61 -18.13 -8.18
C ARG A 168 -24.53 -17.53 -9.06
N TYR A 169 -23.81 -18.35 -9.82
CA TYR A 169 -22.84 -17.94 -10.85
C TYR A 169 -22.86 -18.95 -12.01
N ASN A 170 -23.01 -18.48 -13.26
CA ASN A 170 -23.10 -19.33 -14.46
C ASN A 170 -24.02 -20.55 -14.28
N ASP A 171 -25.26 -20.31 -13.83
CA ASP A 171 -26.29 -21.32 -13.56
C ASP A 171 -25.96 -22.36 -12.48
N THR A 172 -24.86 -22.16 -11.73
CA THR A 172 -24.49 -22.98 -10.59
C THR A 172 -24.73 -22.24 -9.28
N ASP A 173 -25.28 -22.93 -8.29
CA ASP A 173 -25.46 -22.35 -6.96
C ASP A 173 -24.07 -22.06 -6.34
N PHE A 174 -23.90 -20.82 -5.92
CA PHE A 174 -22.64 -20.31 -5.38
C PHE A 174 -22.94 -19.44 -4.16
N ASN A 175 -23.27 -20.09 -3.05
CA ASN A 175 -23.55 -19.43 -1.78
C ASN A 175 -22.24 -19.05 -1.10
N ASN A 176 -21.81 -17.81 -1.30
CA ASN A 176 -20.59 -17.32 -0.67
C ASN A 176 -20.70 -15.85 -0.30
N ILE A 177 -20.03 -15.46 0.77
CA ILE A 177 -19.84 -14.06 1.14
C ILE A 177 -18.40 -13.69 0.76
N GLN A 178 -18.26 -12.65 -0.03
CA GLN A 178 -16.98 -12.05 -0.40
C GLN A 178 -16.77 -10.78 0.43
N VAL A 179 -15.69 -10.73 1.20
CA VAL A 179 -15.24 -9.55 1.94
C VAL A 179 -14.16 -8.87 1.11
N THR A 180 -14.44 -7.73 0.48
CA THR A 180 -13.44 -7.16 -0.46
C THR A 180 -12.22 -6.58 0.25
N TRP A 181 -12.38 -6.08 1.46
CA TRP A 181 -11.29 -5.50 2.24
C TRP A 181 -11.57 -5.52 3.75
N ILE A 182 -10.53 -5.65 4.54
CA ILE A 182 -10.53 -5.43 5.99
C ILE A 182 -9.43 -4.43 6.31
N LYS A 183 -9.75 -3.39 7.07
CA LYS A 183 -8.79 -2.41 7.58
C LYS A 183 -8.60 -2.59 9.08
N LEU A 184 -7.36 -2.74 9.50
CA LEU A 184 -6.91 -2.82 10.89
C LEU A 184 -6.03 -1.61 11.23
N GLU A 185 -5.96 -1.30 12.51
CA GLU A 185 -5.04 -0.29 13.03
C GLU A 185 -3.97 -0.96 13.89
N ALA A 186 -2.71 -0.66 13.57
CA ALA A 186 -1.57 -1.16 14.32
C ALA A 186 -1.66 -0.74 15.80
N PRO A 187 -1.63 -1.69 16.75
CA PRO A 187 -1.84 -1.37 18.16
C PRO A 187 -0.63 -0.64 18.75
N HIS A 188 -0.87 0.41 19.56
CA HIS A 188 0.18 1.24 20.18
C HIS A 188 1.18 0.46 21.06
N ASN A 189 0.79 -0.70 21.59
CA ASN A 189 1.67 -1.56 22.38
C ASN A 189 2.47 -2.55 21.52
N SER A 190 2.44 -2.42 20.19
CA SER A 190 3.08 -3.29 19.20
C SER A 190 2.68 -4.78 19.35
N SER A 191 1.51 -5.07 19.91
CA SER A 191 1.08 -6.45 20.20
C SER A 191 0.52 -7.16 18.95
N LEU A 192 1.25 -8.18 18.48
CA LEU A 192 0.79 -9.08 17.41
C LEU A 192 -0.51 -9.83 17.78
N LYS A 193 -0.67 -10.15 19.07
CA LYS A 193 -1.91 -10.75 19.58
C LYS A 193 -3.07 -9.78 19.45
N ALA A 194 -2.89 -8.51 19.83
CA ALA A 194 -3.93 -7.50 19.67
C ALA A 194 -4.33 -7.31 18.20
N LEU A 195 -3.36 -7.24 17.27
CA LEU A 195 -3.64 -7.14 15.84
C LEU A 195 -4.41 -8.36 15.31
N THR A 196 -4.01 -9.56 15.74
CA THR A 196 -4.70 -10.82 15.39
C THR A 196 -6.14 -10.85 15.92
N LEU A 197 -6.37 -10.41 17.15
CA LEU A 197 -7.70 -10.35 17.74
C LEU A 197 -8.58 -9.30 17.04
N GLN A 198 -8.03 -8.15 16.66
CA GLN A 198 -8.76 -7.14 15.88
C GLN A 198 -9.28 -7.72 14.55
N PHE A 199 -8.52 -8.60 13.90
CA PHE A 199 -8.99 -9.26 12.68
C PHE A 199 -10.22 -10.14 12.93
N PHE A 200 -10.21 -10.97 13.98
CA PHE A 200 -11.38 -11.77 14.35
C PHE A 200 -12.59 -10.90 14.70
N MET A 201 -12.37 -9.82 15.45
CA MET A 201 -13.43 -8.84 15.77
C MET A 201 -14.06 -8.26 14.51
N LYS A 202 -13.24 -7.88 13.52
CA LYS A 202 -13.73 -7.31 12.27
C LYS A 202 -14.52 -8.31 11.43
N ILE A 203 -14.11 -9.58 11.40
CA ILE A 203 -14.91 -10.62 10.74
C ILE A 203 -16.25 -10.80 11.46
N ASP A 204 -16.24 -10.92 12.79
CA ASP A 204 -17.45 -11.10 13.59
C ASP A 204 -18.42 -9.92 13.40
N GLU A 205 -17.92 -8.69 13.35
CA GLU A 205 -18.69 -7.48 13.04
C GLU A 205 -19.31 -7.54 11.64
N LEU A 206 -18.54 -7.96 10.63
CA LEU A 206 -18.99 -7.93 9.23
C LEU A 206 -20.01 -9.01 8.90
N ILE A 207 -19.76 -10.26 9.32
CA ILE A 207 -20.56 -11.42 8.88
C ILE A 207 -21.31 -12.13 10.01
N GLY A 208 -21.20 -11.65 11.26
CA GLY A 208 -22.00 -12.15 12.39
C GLY A 208 -21.50 -13.46 12.97
N THR A 209 -20.22 -13.78 12.78
CA THR A 209 -19.58 -14.95 13.38
C THR A 209 -19.18 -14.72 14.84
N GLU A 210 -18.68 -15.76 15.50
CA GLU A 210 -18.21 -15.68 16.90
C GLU A 210 -16.74 -16.17 17.04
N ASN A 211 -15.89 -15.79 16.09
CA ASN A 211 -14.47 -16.19 16.07
C ASN A 211 -13.74 -15.73 17.34
N MET A 212 -14.07 -14.55 17.87
CA MET A 212 -13.50 -14.06 19.12
C MET A 212 -13.79 -15.01 20.29
N LYS A 213 -15.04 -15.44 20.45
CA LYS A 213 -15.39 -16.41 21.50
C LYS A 213 -14.70 -17.76 21.28
N ARG A 214 -14.60 -18.20 20.02
CA ARG A 214 -14.03 -19.51 19.65
C ARG A 214 -12.52 -19.60 19.85
N TYR A 215 -11.79 -18.54 19.49
CA TYR A 215 -10.32 -18.58 19.39
C TYR A 215 -9.61 -17.69 20.42
N ALA A 216 -10.20 -16.56 20.84
CA ALA A 216 -9.57 -15.68 21.82
C ALA A 216 -9.63 -16.25 23.25
N VAL A 217 -10.77 -16.87 23.62
CA VAL A 217 -11.02 -17.41 24.98
C VAL A 217 -10.11 -18.60 25.30
N LYS A 218 -9.65 -19.33 24.28
CA LYS A 218 -8.77 -20.51 24.44
C LYS A 218 -7.30 -20.16 24.71
N ASN A 219 -6.95 -18.88 24.88
CA ASN A 219 -5.57 -18.41 25.10
C ASN A 219 -4.55 -18.93 24.08
N LEU A 220 -4.99 -19.11 22.82
CA LEU A 220 -4.11 -19.55 21.74
C LEU A 220 -2.93 -18.57 21.56
N SER A 221 -1.77 -19.13 21.18
CA SER A 221 -0.61 -18.35 20.74
C SER A 221 -0.90 -17.71 19.38
N VAL A 222 -0.14 -16.66 19.05
CA VAL A 222 -0.24 -16.01 17.73
C VAL A 222 0.04 -17.00 16.61
N ASP A 223 1.04 -17.86 16.78
CA ASP A 223 1.42 -18.86 15.79
C ASP A 223 0.30 -19.89 15.54
N ALA A 224 -0.44 -20.29 16.58
CA ALA A 224 -1.60 -21.16 16.44
C ALA A 224 -2.81 -20.45 15.80
N MET A 225 -2.93 -19.13 15.97
CA MET A 225 -4.01 -18.35 15.35
C MET A 225 -3.77 -18.04 13.87
N LEU A 226 -2.51 -17.95 13.43
CA LEU A 226 -2.18 -17.60 12.03
C LEU A 226 -2.81 -18.54 10.98
N PRO A 227 -2.73 -19.89 11.10
CA PRO A 227 -3.41 -20.80 10.18
C PRO A 227 -4.93 -20.60 10.15
N ILE A 228 -5.55 -20.36 11.32
CA ILE A 228 -6.99 -20.13 11.46
C ILE A 228 -7.37 -18.85 10.73
N LEU A 229 -6.61 -17.78 10.92
CA LEU A 229 -6.83 -16.52 10.21
C LEU A 229 -6.75 -16.69 8.69
N GLY A 230 -5.77 -17.43 8.18
CA GLY A 230 -5.62 -17.71 6.75
C GLY A 230 -6.80 -18.49 6.18
N GLN A 231 -7.29 -19.49 6.92
CA GLN A 231 -8.48 -20.24 6.53
C GLN A 231 -9.71 -19.33 6.49
N LEU A 232 -9.95 -18.51 7.52
CA LEU A 232 -11.07 -17.57 7.55
C LEU A 232 -11.00 -16.58 6.39
N ALA A 233 -9.82 -16.00 6.14
CA ALA A 233 -9.59 -15.06 5.05
C ALA A 233 -9.92 -15.68 3.68
N ASN A 234 -9.57 -16.96 3.45
CA ASN A 234 -9.93 -17.64 2.21
C ASN A 234 -11.42 -17.99 2.12
N ASN A 235 -12.02 -18.45 3.23
CA ASN A 235 -13.43 -18.84 3.28
C ASN A 235 -14.37 -17.66 2.99
N ILE A 236 -14.03 -16.46 3.48
CA ILE A 236 -14.83 -15.25 3.25
C ILE A 236 -14.42 -14.51 1.97
N GLY A 237 -13.56 -15.10 1.13
CA GLY A 237 -13.05 -14.46 -0.08
C GLY A 237 -12.41 -13.08 0.20
N LEU A 238 -11.58 -12.94 1.24
CA LEU A 238 -11.00 -11.66 1.63
C LEU A 238 -10.13 -11.07 0.50
N GLY A 239 -10.45 -9.88 -0.02
CA GLY A 239 -9.70 -9.27 -1.15
C GLY A 239 -8.39 -8.60 -0.76
N LEU A 240 -8.39 -7.80 0.30
CA LEU A 240 -7.25 -7.00 0.75
C LEU A 240 -7.25 -6.84 2.27
N LEU A 241 -6.09 -7.02 2.90
CA LEU A 241 -5.89 -6.62 4.29
C LEU A 241 -5.11 -5.30 4.35
N ILE A 242 -5.64 -4.30 5.04
CA ILE A 242 -4.96 -3.02 5.26
C ILE A 242 -4.52 -2.93 6.71
N ILE A 243 -3.26 -2.56 6.95
CA ILE A 243 -2.73 -2.24 8.29
C ILE A 243 -2.30 -0.78 8.26
N ASP A 244 -3.06 0.07 8.96
CA ASP A 244 -2.81 1.50 9.11
C ASP A 244 -1.99 1.80 10.38
N GLU A 245 -1.38 2.99 10.42
CA GLU A 245 -0.54 3.46 11.53
C GLU A 245 0.61 2.50 11.89
N LEU A 246 1.24 1.87 10.88
CA LEU A 246 2.27 0.84 11.07
C LEU A 246 3.42 1.25 12.01
N GLN A 247 3.68 2.55 12.18
CA GLN A 247 4.73 3.04 13.07
C GLN A 247 4.49 2.72 14.54
N HIS A 248 3.26 2.39 14.93
CA HIS A 248 2.96 1.84 16.26
C HIS A 248 3.56 0.44 16.48
N MET A 249 3.97 -0.23 15.41
CA MET A 249 4.68 -1.51 15.44
C MET A 249 6.18 -1.31 15.21
N ASN A 250 6.81 -0.45 16.03
CA ASN A 250 8.26 -0.22 15.98
C ASN A 250 9.06 -1.05 17.01
N LYS A 251 8.39 -1.73 17.94
CA LYS A 251 9.02 -2.62 18.93
C LYS A 251 9.12 -4.04 18.37
N ASN A 252 10.28 -4.67 18.49
CA ASN A 252 10.53 -6.05 18.03
C ASN A 252 10.31 -6.25 16.52
N THR A 253 10.90 -5.38 15.69
CA THR A 253 10.88 -5.42 14.23
C THR A 253 10.90 -6.83 13.64
N LYS A 254 11.88 -7.66 14.00
CA LYS A 254 12.03 -9.02 13.44
C LYS A 254 10.79 -9.88 13.64
N GLN A 255 10.15 -9.81 14.81
CA GLN A 255 8.94 -10.58 15.11
C GLN A 255 7.75 -10.09 14.28
N ILE A 256 7.62 -8.78 14.11
CA ILE A 256 6.56 -8.17 13.30
C ILE A 256 6.75 -8.52 11.83
N MET A 257 7.97 -8.46 11.33
CA MET A 257 8.27 -8.79 9.94
C MET A 257 8.00 -10.27 9.66
N ASN A 258 8.40 -11.17 10.57
CA ASN A 258 8.05 -12.58 10.50
C ASN A 258 6.53 -12.80 10.52
N TYR A 259 5.80 -12.07 11.36
CA TYR A 259 4.34 -12.11 11.41
C TYR A 259 3.71 -11.65 10.09
N LEU A 260 4.12 -10.52 9.53
CA LEU A 260 3.61 -10.03 8.24
C LEU A 260 3.91 -11.01 7.10
N VAL A 261 5.11 -11.59 7.08
CA VAL A 261 5.49 -12.63 6.11
C VAL A 261 4.63 -13.88 6.27
N ALA A 262 4.44 -14.35 7.51
CA ALA A 262 3.60 -15.51 7.79
C ALA A 262 2.14 -15.23 7.41
N LEU A 263 1.62 -14.03 7.69
CA LEU A 263 0.28 -13.60 7.33
C LEU A 263 0.09 -13.63 5.81
N MET A 264 1.00 -13.01 5.05
CA MET A 264 0.95 -13.03 3.57
C MET A 264 0.99 -14.46 3.02
N ASN A 265 1.88 -15.30 3.55
CA ASN A 265 2.03 -16.68 3.10
C ASN A 265 0.81 -17.55 3.44
N THR A 266 0.22 -17.35 4.62
CA THR A 266 -0.89 -18.17 5.11
C THR A 266 -2.22 -17.74 4.51
N PHE A 267 -2.41 -16.44 4.31
CA PHE A 267 -3.67 -15.91 3.79
C PHE A 267 -3.74 -16.08 2.27
N GLY A 268 -2.60 -15.93 1.57
CA GLY A 268 -2.62 -15.72 0.13
C GLY A 268 -3.38 -14.45 -0.29
N VAL A 269 -3.64 -13.54 0.66
CA VAL A 269 -4.33 -12.26 0.48
C VAL A 269 -3.28 -11.16 0.42
N PRO A 270 -3.39 -10.20 -0.51
CA PRO A 270 -2.56 -9.01 -0.52
C PRO A 270 -2.68 -8.17 0.76
N ILE A 271 -1.59 -7.50 1.12
CA ILE A 271 -1.56 -6.56 2.25
C ILE A 271 -1.24 -5.16 1.74
N LEU A 272 -1.94 -4.14 2.25
CA LEU A 272 -1.55 -2.75 2.14
C LEU A 272 -1.07 -2.24 3.49
N LEU A 273 0.17 -1.77 3.53
CA LEU A 273 0.78 -1.16 4.71
C LEU A 273 0.72 0.36 4.59
N ILE A 274 0.21 1.04 5.62
CA ILE A 274 0.18 2.51 5.69
C ILE A 274 0.91 2.94 6.96
N GLY A 275 1.84 3.90 6.83
CA GLY A 275 2.61 4.37 7.97
C GLY A 275 3.39 5.66 7.72
N THR A 276 4.20 6.04 8.70
CA THR A 276 5.12 7.18 8.60
C THR A 276 6.50 6.73 8.10
N PRO A 277 7.39 7.66 7.73
CA PRO A 277 8.72 7.32 7.27
C PRO A 277 9.55 6.47 8.23
N ALA A 278 9.23 6.51 9.53
CA ALA A 278 9.84 5.67 10.56
C ALA A 278 9.76 4.16 10.24
N CYS A 279 8.70 3.72 9.56
CA CYS A 279 8.53 2.32 9.17
C CYS A 279 9.38 1.90 7.98
N TYR A 280 9.90 2.84 7.20
CA TYR A 280 10.54 2.52 5.93
C TYR A 280 11.82 1.71 6.14
N ASP A 281 12.69 2.17 7.05
CA ASP A 281 13.94 1.48 7.39
C ASP A 281 13.66 0.05 7.89
N MET A 282 12.60 -0.11 8.69
CA MET A 282 12.14 -1.40 9.22
C MET A 282 11.79 -2.39 8.10
N LEU A 283 11.06 -1.92 7.07
CA LEU A 283 10.61 -2.73 5.95
C LEU A 283 11.74 -3.02 4.95
N GLN A 284 12.65 -2.06 4.73
CA GLN A 284 13.76 -2.19 3.80
C GLN A 284 14.78 -3.25 4.25
N GLN A 285 14.99 -3.41 5.56
CA GLN A 285 15.91 -4.42 6.11
C GLN A 285 15.45 -5.85 5.84
N GLU A 286 14.16 -6.07 5.53
CA GLU A 286 13.59 -7.38 5.29
C GLU A 286 13.31 -7.61 3.80
N MET A 287 14.30 -8.16 3.10
CA MET A 287 14.26 -8.47 1.67
C MET A 287 13.02 -9.24 1.20
N ARG A 288 12.38 -10.02 2.08
CA ARG A 288 11.13 -10.73 1.74
C ARG A 288 9.95 -9.78 1.59
N ILE A 289 9.87 -8.74 2.40
CA ILE A 289 8.82 -7.73 2.35
C ILE A 289 9.16 -6.71 1.27
N ALA A 290 10.40 -6.23 1.22
CA ALA A 290 10.86 -5.27 0.20
C ALA A 290 10.56 -5.75 -1.24
N ARG A 291 10.89 -7.01 -1.58
CA ARG A 291 10.59 -7.59 -2.91
C ARG A 291 9.10 -7.59 -3.24
N ARG A 292 8.23 -7.81 -2.25
CA ARG A 292 6.76 -7.83 -2.46
C ARG A 292 6.18 -6.43 -2.59
N VAL A 293 6.74 -5.47 -1.85
CA VAL A 293 6.41 -4.04 -1.98
C VAL A 293 6.71 -3.54 -3.39
N THR A 294 7.88 -3.89 -3.94
CA THR A 294 8.24 -3.53 -5.33
C THR A 294 7.22 -4.03 -6.36
N GLY A 295 6.62 -5.21 -6.14
CA GLY A 295 5.61 -5.77 -7.04
C GLY A 295 4.18 -5.23 -6.83
N GLY A 296 3.79 -4.91 -5.59
CA GLY A 296 2.44 -4.42 -5.27
C GLY A 296 2.26 -2.90 -5.33
N GLY A 297 3.37 -2.15 -5.44
CA GLY A 297 3.38 -0.71 -5.60
C GLY A 297 3.71 0.05 -4.32
N GLU A 298 4.41 1.17 -4.48
CA GLU A 298 4.86 2.03 -3.40
C GLU A 298 4.47 3.49 -3.67
N VAL A 299 3.98 4.16 -2.62
CA VAL A 299 3.75 5.60 -2.58
C VAL A 299 4.55 6.18 -1.42
N ILE A 300 5.56 6.98 -1.76
CA ILE A 300 6.28 7.85 -0.83
C ILE A 300 5.68 9.25 -0.92
N TRP A 301 5.09 9.70 0.18
CA TRP A 301 4.29 10.91 0.27
C TRP A 301 4.88 11.88 1.29
N ASN A 302 5.96 12.54 0.89
CA ASN A 302 6.56 13.65 1.63
C ASN A 302 5.67 14.89 1.57
N ASN A 303 6.09 15.98 2.23
CA ASN A 303 5.44 17.27 2.13
C ASN A 303 5.42 17.80 0.68
N MET A 304 4.39 18.59 0.35
CA MET A 304 4.31 19.24 -0.96
C MET A 304 5.42 20.30 -1.07
N LYS A 305 6.01 20.44 -2.26
CA LYS A 305 6.94 21.54 -2.58
C LYS A 305 6.16 22.80 -2.95
N ASN A 306 6.79 23.98 -2.91
CA ASN A 306 6.15 25.22 -3.35
C ASN A 306 6.04 25.30 -4.88
N ASP A 307 5.26 24.38 -5.46
CA ASP A 307 5.14 24.19 -6.89
C ASP A 307 3.66 24.13 -7.32
N LYS A 308 3.42 23.61 -8.53
CA LYS A 308 2.08 23.49 -9.10
C LYS A 308 1.14 22.65 -8.24
N GLU A 309 1.64 21.63 -7.52
CA GLU A 309 0.82 20.75 -6.69
C GLU A 309 0.34 21.49 -5.44
N PHE A 310 1.23 22.15 -4.69
CA PHE A 310 0.84 22.97 -3.54
C PHE A 310 -0.12 24.09 -3.95
N ARG A 311 0.14 24.74 -5.09
CA ARG A 311 -0.72 25.79 -5.64
C ARG A 311 -2.11 25.27 -6.01
N LEU A 312 -2.20 24.07 -6.57
CA LEU A 312 -3.47 23.41 -6.84
C LEU A 312 -4.23 23.10 -5.54
N PHE A 313 -3.52 22.56 -4.55
CA PHE A 313 -4.09 22.24 -3.23
C PHE A 313 -4.66 23.48 -2.55
N ILE A 314 -3.84 24.53 -2.37
CA ILE A 314 -4.26 25.75 -1.68
C ILE A 314 -5.39 26.46 -2.44
N LYS A 315 -5.34 26.55 -3.77
CA LYS A 315 -6.44 27.11 -4.59
C LYS A 315 -7.74 26.33 -4.45
N GLY A 316 -7.65 25.01 -4.26
CA GLY A 316 -8.80 24.15 -4.01
C GLY A 316 -9.50 24.49 -2.69
N ILE A 317 -8.74 24.51 -1.59
CA ILE A 317 -9.26 24.80 -0.25
C ILE A 317 -9.65 26.27 -0.06
N TRP A 318 -9.02 27.20 -0.78
CA TRP A 318 -9.28 28.65 -0.62
C TRP A 318 -10.68 29.08 -1.05
N LYS A 319 -11.38 28.21 -1.80
CA LYS A 319 -12.79 28.40 -2.17
C LYS A 319 -13.73 28.35 -0.97
N TYR A 320 -13.29 27.77 0.15
CA TYR A 320 -14.13 27.47 1.30
C TYR A 320 -13.97 28.53 2.39
N GLN A 321 -14.46 29.74 2.12
CA GLN A 321 -14.41 30.87 3.04
C GLN A 321 -15.79 31.19 3.62
N TYR A 322 -15.92 31.20 4.96
CA TYR A 322 -17.14 31.59 5.67
C TYR A 322 -17.07 33.05 6.15
N LEU A 323 -16.56 33.91 5.25
CA LEU A 323 -16.34 35.33 5.49
C LEU A 323 -17.34 36.16 4.69
N LYS A 324 -17.90 37.21 5.30
CA LYS A 324 -18.79 38.16 4.61
C LYS A 324 -18.07 38.84 3.43
N ASN A 325 -16.78 39.13 3.59
CA ASN A 325 -15.91 39.65 2.54
C ASN A 325 -14.82 38.60 2.25
N PRO A 326 -14.92 37.85 1.14
CA PRO A 326 -13.94 36.82 0.81
C PRO A 326 -12.59 37.43 0.44
N ILE A 327 -11.52 36.78 0.85
CA ILE A 327 -10.14 37.18 0.60
C ILE A 327 -9.67 36.57 -0.71
N LYS A 328 -9.13 37.42 -1.58
CA LYS A 328 -8.47 36.97 -2.80
C LYS A 328 -7.15 36.28 -2.46
N LEU A 329 -6.95 35.08 -2.99
CA LEU A 329 -5.67 34.39 -2.89
C LEU A 329 -4.61 35.10 -3.75
N THR A 330 -3.61 35.69 -3.11
CA THR A 330 -2.45 36.32 -3.78
C THR A 330 -1.23 35.41 -3.71
N GLU A 331 -0.24 35.67 -4.56
CA GLU A 331 1.05 34.96 -4.52
C GLU A 331 1.76 35.13 -3.18
N GLU A 332 1.67 36.32 -2.58
CA GLU A 332 2.23 36.58 -1.25
C GLU A 332 1.60 35.67 -0.19
N ILE A 333 0.26 35.53 -0.17
CA ILE A 333 -0.43 34.65 0.77
C ILE A 333 -0.03 33.18 0.55
N ILE A 334 0.05 32.73 -0.71
CA ILE A 334 0.49 31.36 -1.04
C ILE A 334 1.88 31.09 -0.45
N ASN A 335 2.83 32.01 -0.67
CA ASN A 335 4.20 31.85 -0.20
C ASN A 335 4.27 31.85 1.34
N VAL A 336 3.55 32.73 2.02
CA VAL A 336 3.51 32.76 3.50
C VAL A 336 2.91 31.46 4.06
N PHE A 337 1.81 30.97 3.47
CA PHE A 337 1.25 29.67 3.84
C PHE A 337 2.26 28.54 3.64
N TYR A 338 2.99 28.55 2.52
CA TYR A 338 4.03 27.56 2.28
C TYR A 338 5.16 27.65 3.32
N GLU A 339 5.73 28.83 3.54
CA GLU A 339 6.80 29.08 4.52
C GLU A 339 6.42 28.55 5.90
N LYS A 340 5.20 28.84 6.35
CA LYS A 340 4.73 28.43 7.67
C LYS A 340 4.39 26.95 7.76
N THR A 341 3.86 26.33 6.71
CA THR A 341 3.35 24.95 6.79
C THR A 341 4.28 23.91 6.20
N GLN A 342 5.29 24.37 5.45
CA GLN A 342 6.19 23.57 4.63
C GLN A 342 5.44 22.59 3.72
N GLY A 343 4.22 22.92 3.29
CA GLY A 343 3.42 22.08 2.39
C GLY A 343 2.80 20.83 3.04
N ILE A 344 2.73 20.76 4.37
CA ILE A 344 1.98 19.70 5.07
C ILE A 344 0.48 20.03 5.00
N SER A 345 -0.32 19.19 4.35
CA SER A 345 -1.73 19.50 4.05
C SER A 345 -2.58 19.81 5.29
N ASP A 346 -2.41 19.05 6.37
CA ASP A 346 -3.14 19.28 7.63
C ASP A 346 -2.80 20.66 8.24
N LEU A 347 -1.52 21.07 8.22
CA LEU A 347 -1.11 22.37 8.72
C LEU A 347 -1.66 23.52 7.87
N VAL A 348 -1.70 23.35 6.55
CA VAL A 348 -2.31 24.34 5.64
C VAL A 348 -3.79 24.53 5.96
N VAL A 349 -4.53 23.44 6.12
CA VAL A 349 -5.97 23.51 6.43
C VAL A 349 -6.21 24.13 7.81
N LYS A 350 -5.43 23.72 8.82
CA LYS A 350 -5.52 24.29 10.17
C LYS A 350 -5.20 25.78 10.18
N LEU A 351 -4.11 26.21 9.52
CA LEU A 351 -3.76 27.62 9.42
C LEU A 351 -4.85 28.42 8.70
N PHE A 352 -5.43 27.86 7.63
CA PHE A 352 -6.53 28.50 6.90
C PHE A 352 -7.78 28.70 7.77
N ILE A 353 -8.14 27.69 8.56
CA ILE A 353 -9.25 27.76 9.53
C ILE A 353 -8.95 28.79 10.64
N SER A 354 -7.75 28.75 11.22
CA SER A 354 -7.32 29.68 12.28
C SER A 354 -7.32 31.13 11.82
N VAL A 355 -6.82 31.40 10.60
CA VAL A 355 -6.85 32.74 10.02
C VAL A 355 -8.29 33.22 9.85
N GLN A 356 -9.19 32.39 9.29
CA GLN A 356 -10.61 32.75 9.17
C GLN A 356 -11.27 33.01 10.53
N LYS A 357 -10.98 32.19 11.54
CA LYS A 357 -11.49 32.37 12.90
C LYS A 357 -11.11 33.74 13.46
N VAL A 358 -9.84 34.13 13.38
CA VAL A 358 -9.36 35.43 13.87
C VAL A 358 -10.02 36.59 13.12
N ILE A 359 -10.27 36.44 11.82
CA ILE A 359 -10.94 37.46 11.01
C ILE A 359 -12.40 37.63 11.43
N ILE A 360 -13.08 36.52 11.71
CA ILE A 360 -14.48 36.50 12.16
C ILE A 360 -14.60 37.18 13.53
N GLU A 361 -13.79 36.77 14.50
CA GLU A 361 -13.82 37.28 15.89
C GLU A 361 -13.43 38.75 16.00
N ARG A 362 -12.50 39.22 15.15
CA ARG A 362 -11.99 40.60 15.19
C ARG A 362 -12.58 41.51 14.11
N ASN A 363 -13.50 40.99 13.31
CA ASN A 363 -14.13 41.68 12.18
C ASN A 363 -13.12 42.37 11.23
N ILE A 364 -12.04 41.65 10.89
CA ILE A 364 -10.95 42.16 10.06
C ILE A 364 -11.41 42.22 8.59
N LYS A 365 -11.13 43.34 7.90
CA LYS A 365 -11.55 43.54 6.50
C LYS A 365 -10.49 43.13 5.47
N GLN A 366 -9.22 43.07 5.84
CA GLN A 366 -8.11 42.74 4.94
C GLN A 366 -7.11 41.81 5.63
N VAL A 367 -6.57 40.86 4.87
CA VAL A 367 -5.54 39.95 5.34
C VAL A 367 -4.23 40.28 4.64
N ASP A 368 -3.21 40.54 5.46
CA ASP A 368 -1.83 40.70 5.03
C ASP A 368 -0.96 39.56 5.57
N LYS A 369 0.29 39.51 5.11
CA LYS A 369 1.30 38.58 5.61
C LYS A 369 1.43 38.63 7.14
N LYS A 370 1.41 39.84 7.74
CA LYS A 370 1.61 40.04 9.17
C LYS A 370 0.52 39.37 10.02
N LEU A 371 -0.73 39.37 9.56
CA LEU A 371 -1.81 38.68 10.27
C LEU A 371 -1.56 37.17 10.30
N ILE A 372 -1.22 36.57 9.15
CA ILE A 372 -0.97 35.13 9.04
C ILE A 372 0.20 34.71 9.95
N GLU A 373 1.29 35.48 9.95
CA GLU A 373 2.44 35.26 10.84
C GLU A 373 2.04 35.32 12.32
N LYS A 374 1.25 36.33 12.72
CA LYS A 374 0.78 36.45 14.11
C LYS A 374 -0.12 35.28 14.53
N VAL A 375 -0.99 34.81 13.63
CA VAL A 375 -1.83 33.62 13.91
C VAL A 375 -0.95 32.40 14.08
N TRP A 376 0.01 32.19 13.18
CA TRP A 376 0.96 31.09 13.26
C TRP A 376 1.75 31.09 14.58
N ASP A 377 2.38 32.20 14.92
CA ASP A 377 3.21 32.31 16.12
C ASP A 377 2.41 32.17 17.42
N LYS A 378 1.11 32.48 17.38
CA LYS A 378 0.23 32.31 18.54
C LYS A 378 -0.27 30.88 18.69
N GLU A 379 -0.76 30.27 17.61
CA GLU A 379 -1.52 29.01 17.65
C GLU A 379 -0.67 27.76 17.34
N PHE A 380 0.47 27.91 16.64
CA PHE A 380 1.30 26.79 16.15
C PHE A 380 2.66 26.69 16.86
N LYS A 381 2.79 27.28 18.06
CA LYS A 381 4.05 27.34 18.84
C LYS A 381 4.79 26.01 18.97
N LEU A 382 4.05 24.92 19.20
CA LEU A 382 4.62 23.57 19.37
C LEU A 382 5.18 23.00 18.06
N LEU A 383 4.69 23.46 16.92
CA LEU A 383 5.07 22.96 15.59
C LEU A 383 6.25 23.75 15.00
N ASN A 384 6.54 24.96 15.49
CA ASN A 384 7.66 25.79 15.02
C ASN A 384 9.00 25.04 14.92
N PRO A 385 9.46 24.32 15.96
CA PRO A 385 10.72 23.59 15.88
C PRO A 385 10.72 22.53 14.79
N ILE A 386 9.59 21.85 14.60
CA ILE A 386 9.40 20.75 13.64
C ILE A 386 9.43 21.30 12.21
N VAL A 387 8.62 22.32 11.93
CA VAL A 387 8.54 22.98 10.61
C VAL A 387 9.89 23.57 10.22
N ALA A 388 10.59 24.21 11.14
CA ALA A 388 11.93 24.76 10.89
C ALA A 388 12.96 23.69 10.51
N THR A 389 12.79 22.43 10.94
CA THR A 389 13.68 21.34 10.49
C THR A 389 13.49 20.99 9.02
N ILE A 390 12.25 21.03 8.53
CA ILE A 390 11.92 20.77 7.12
C ILE A 390 12.43 21.92 6.25
N GLU A 391 12.20 23.16 6.70
CA GLU A 391 12.63 24.37 5.99
C GLU A 391 14.15 24.40 5.78
N THR A 392 14.90 24.11 6.84
CA THR A 392 16.37 24.11 6.79
C THR A 392 16.96 22.88 6.10
N ASN A 393 16.11 21.93 5.67
CA ASN A 393 16.50 20.61 5.13
C ASN A 393 17.59 19.92 5.97
N ASN A 394 17.55 20.15 7.29
CA ASN A 394 18.61 19.73 8.18
C ASN A 394 18.39 18.26 8.52
N LYS A 395 19.00 17.36 7.72
CA LYS A 395 18.89 15.91 7.85
C LYS A 395 19.11 15.44 9.31
N ALA A 396 20.10 15.99 10.02
CA ALA A 396 20.40 15.66 11.41
C ALA A 396 19.27 16.03 12.40
N ARG A 397 18.58 17.16 12.19
CA ARG A 397 17.42 17.54 13.01
C ARG A 397 16.16 16.77 12.61
N MET A 398 16.02 16.38 11.35
CA MET A 398 14.90 15.56 10.88
C MET A 398 14.94 14.15 11.48
N PHE A 399 16.12 13.59 11.78
CA PHE A 399 16.24 12.34 12.55
C PHE A 399 15.63 12.41 13.96
N LYS A 400 15.44 13.61 14.53
CA LYS A 400 14.78 13.75 15.84
C LYS A 400 13.26 13.58 15.77
N TYR A 401 12.69 13.65 14.57
CA TYR A 401 11.24 13.61 14.36
C TYR A 401 10.89 12.51 13.34
N GLU A 402 10.57 11.33 13.87
CA GLU A 402 10.24 10.12 13.11
C GLU A 402 9.15 10.33 12.05
N ASP A 403 8.19 11.23 12.32
CA ASP A 403 7.04 11.50 11.45
C ASP A 403 7.34 12.34 10.20
N ILE A 404 8.50 12.99 10.13
CA ILE A 404 8.86 13.93 9.05
C ILE A 404 10.23 13.63 8.41
N LYS A 405 10.75 12.41 8.58
CA LYS A 405 11.98 11.98 7.90
C LYS A 405 11.72 11.89 6.38
N VAL A 406 12.34 12.77 5.59
CA VAL A 406 12.20 12.75 4.13
C VAL A 406 12.79 11.45 3.60
N LEU A 407 11.98 10.71 2.85
CA LEU A 407 12.44 9.58 2.07
C LEU A 407 12.66 10.05 0.64
N GLU A 408 13.87 9.87 0.14
CA GLU A 408 14.16 10.12 -1.26
C GLU A 408 13.60 8.92 -2.05
N PRO A 409 12.57 9.09 -2.90
CA PRO A 409 12.19 8.04 -3.83
C PRO A 409 13.41 7.64 -4.65
N VAL A 410 13.66 6.34 -4.76
CA VAL A 410 14.71 5.80 -5.63
C VAL A 410 14.26 6.01 -7.07
N TYR A 411 14.38 7.24 -7.57
CA TYR A 411 14.30 7.51 -8.99
C TYR A 411 15.56 6.93 -9.61
N VAL A 412 15.44 5.77 -10.27
CA VAL A 412 16.32 5.51 -11.40
C VAL A 412 16.06 6.67 -12.35
N LYS A 413 17.04 7.56 -12.51
CA LYS A 413 16.97 8.55 -13.59
C LYS A 413 16.77 7.77 -14.87
N GLU A 414 15.58 7.83 -15.45
CA GLU A 414 15.36 7.46 -16.84
C GLU A 414 16.20 8.42 -17.67
N ASN A 415 17.47 8.05 -17.89
CA ASN A 415 18.21 8.56 -19.03
C ASN A 415 17.58 7.88 -20.25
N GLU A 416 16.48 8.45 -20.76
CA GLU A 416 15.79 7.97 -21.97
C GLU A 416 16.81 7.79 -23.13
N ASP A 417 17.86 8.60 -23.18
CA ASP A 417 18.94 8.52 -24.19
C ASP A 417 19.89 7.31 -24.04
N LYS A 418 20.05 6.75 -22.82
CA LYS A 418 20.88 5.54 -22.60
C LYS A 418 20.06 4.27 -22.67
N VAL A 419 18.78 4.32 -22.31
CA VAL A 419 17.85 3.19 -22.44
C VAL A 419 17.52 2.98 -23.92
N ASN A 420 17.27 4.03 -24.72
CA ASN A 420 17.03 3.84 -26.15
C ASN A 420 18.26 3.33 -26.92
N LYS A 421 19.49 3.69 -26.52
CA LYS A 421 20.71 3.09 -27.10
C LYS A 421 20.89 1.61 -26.70
N LYS A 422 20.63 1.26 -25.44
CA LYS A 422 20.70 -0.14 -24.98
C LYS A 422 19.55 -1.01 -25.49
N VAL A 423 18.35 -0.45 -25.65
CA VAL A 423 17.18 -1.14 -26.22
C VAL A 423 17.37 -1.30 -27.72
N ALA A 424 17.91 -0.32 -28.45
CA ALA A 424 18.27 -0.49 -29.86
C ALA A 424 19.40 -1.53 -30.06
N GLU A 425 20.43 -1.55 -29.20
CA GLU A 425 21.48 -2.58 -29.23
C GLU A 425 20.95 -3.99 -28.87
N VAL A 426 19.94 -4.07 -27.99
CA VAL A 426 19.29 -5.34 -27.60
C VAL A 426 18.28 -5.79 -28.65
N GLU A 427 17.57 -4.88 -29.31
CA GLU A 427 16.66 -5.18 -30.43
C GLU A 427 17.44 -5.58 -31.68
N GLU A 428 18.56 -4.93 -32.01
CA GLU A 428 19.46 -5.39 -33.08
C GLU A 428 20.03 -6.78 -32.75
N LYS A 429 20.48 -7.03 -31.51
CA LYS A 429 20.93 -8.37 -31.09
C LYS A 429 19.80 -9.40 -31.15
N ASN A 430 18.57 -9.06 -30.75
CA ASN A 430 17.43 -9.97 -30.78
C ASN A 430 16.93 -10.26 -32.20
N ILE A 431 17.00 -9.29 -33.13
CA ILE A 431 16.71 -9.51 -34.55
C ILE A 431 17.78 -10.39 -35.20
N ILE A 432 19.06 -10.24 -34.81
CA ILE A 432 20.17 -11.11 -35.25
C ILE A 432 20.02 -12.52 -34.67
N ILE A 433 19.55 -12.66 -33.42
CA ILE A 433 19.30 -13.96 -32.76
C ILE A 433 18.10 -14.66 -33.40
N GLN A 434 16.99 -13.96 -33.66
CA GLN A 434 15.80 -14.56 -34.29
C GLN A 434 16.02 -14.99 -35.75
N LYS A 435 16.91 -14.33 -36.49
CA LYS A 435 17.33 -14.78 -37.83
C LYS A 435 18.28 -15.99 -37.81
N LYS A 436 18.93 -16.31 -36.67
CA LYS A 436 19.88 -17.44 -36.54
C LYS A 436 19.26 -18.75 -36.02
N VAL A 437 17.97 -18.80 -35.68
CA VAL A 437 17.30 -20.04 -35.16
C VAL A 437 16.88 -21.02 -36.28
N LYS A 438 17.48 -20.95 -37.46
CA LYS A 438 17.42 -22.04 -38.46
C LYS A 438 18.81 -22.43 -38.89
N GLY A 439 19.49 -23.20 -38.04
CA GLY A 439 20.74 -23.87 -38.35
C GLY A 439 21.42 -24.39 -37.09
N ASN A 440 21.47 -25.71 -36.93
CA ASN A 440 22.27 -26.35 -35.89
C ASN A 440 23.74 -25.91 -36.05
N HIS A 441 24.25 -25.10 -35.14
CA HIS A 441 25.69 -24.86 -35.01
C HIS A 441 26.19 -25.49 -33.72
N LYS A 442 27.08 -26.48 -33.89
CA LYS A 442 27.96 -26.97 -32.82
C LYS A 442 28.93 -25.84 -32.50
N ILE A 443 28.93 -25.38 -31.25
CA ILE A 443 29.87 -24.38 -30.74
C ILE A 443 31.29 -24.95 -30.89
N LYS A 444 32.18 -24.21 -31.56
CA LYS A 444 33.59 -24.57 -31.67
C LYS A 444 34.32 -24.16 -30.40
N ILE A 445 35.12 -25.06 -29.84
CA ILE A 445 35.85 -24.85 -28.57
C ILE A 445 36.79 -23.62 -28.66
N SER A 446 37.28 -23.29 -29.86
CA SER A 446 38.14 -22.12 -30.13
C SER A 446 37.48 -20.75 -29.97
N GLU A 447 36.17 -20.69 -29.71
CA GLU A 447 35.39 -19.45 -29.56
C GLU A 447 34.99 -19.18 -28.10
N LEU A 448 35.47 -20.01 -27.15
CA LEU A 448 35.22 -19.84 -25.73
C LEU A 448 36.33 -18.96 -25.11
N GLU A 449 35.93 -18.03 -24.25
CA GLU A 449 36.88 -17.24 -23.45
C GLU A 449 37.60 -18.15 -22.44
N ASP A 450 38.81 -17.77 -22.03
CA ASP A 450 39.69 -18.60 -21.19
C ASP A 450 39.10 -18.86 -19.78
N ASP A 451 38.20 -18.00 -19.31
CA ASP A 451 37.49 -18.11 -18.05
C ASP A 451 36.10 -18.78 -18.17
N ASP A 452 35.68 -19.19 -19.37
CA ASP A 452 34.44 -19.96 -19.55
C ASP A 452 34.59 -21.35 -18.93
N VAL A 453 33.66 -21.68 -18.03
CA VAL A 453 33.58 -22.96 -17.32
C VAL A 453 33.73 -24.18 -18.24
N ARG A 454 33.19 -24.12 -19.46
CA ARG A 454 33.27 -25.21 -20.43
C ARG A 454 34.68 -25.38 -20.97
N ASN A 455 35.38 -24.27 -21.22
CA ASN A 455 36.76 -24.30 -21.69
C ASN A 455 37.70 -24.85 -20.61
N ILE A 456 37.53 -24.38 -19.37
CA ILE A 456 38.27 -24.85 -18.18
C ILE A 456 38.11 -26.36 -17.98
N VAL A 457 36.88 -26.89 -18.10
CA VAL A 457 36.61 -28.32 -17.96
C VAL A 457 37.18 -29.12 -19.14
N ILE A 458 37.09 -28.61 -20.36
CA ILE A 458 37.62 -29.29 -21.56
C ILE A 458 39.15 -29.36 -21.52
N GLU A 459 39.83 -28.27 -21.20
CA GLU A 459 41.30 -28.24 -21.04
C GLU A 459 41.75 -29.09 -19.85
N GLY A 460 41.01 -29.06 -18.75
CA GLY A 460 41.26 -29.93 -17.61
C GLY A 460 41.12 -31.42 -17.94
N MET A 461 40.12 -31.81 -18.74
CA MET A 461 39.96 -33.18 -19.22
C MET A 461 41.11 -33.62 -20.14
N LYS A 462 41.63 -32.72 -21.01
CA LYS A 462 42.83 -33.02 -21.83
C LYS A 462 44.06 -33.29 -20.97
N GLN A 463 44.11 -32.71 -19.77
CA GLN A 463 45.15 -32.93 -18.76
C GLN A 463 44.83 -34.10 -17.81
N GLY A 464 43.80 -34.90 -18.09
CA GLY A 464 43.41 -36.06 -17.29
C GLY A 464 42.66 -35.75 -15.99
N LYS A 465 42.24 -34.50 -15.77
CA LYS A 465 41.44 -34.09 -14.60
C LYS A 465 39.95 -34.31 -14.86
N ASN A 466 39.21 -34.66 -13.82
CA ASN A 466 37.74 -34.68 -13.89
C ASN A 466 37.16 -33.27 -13.68
N ASN A 467 35.87 -33.09 -13.97
CA ASN A 467 35.19 -31.78 -13.89
C ASN A 467 35.41 -31.08 -12.54
N TYR A 468 35.33 -31.84 -11.45
CA TYR A 468 35.51 -31.32 -10.10
C TYR A 468 36.93 -30.80 -9.89
N GLN A 469 37.94 -31.57 -10.27
CA GLN A 469 39.35 -31.17 -10.17
C GLN A 469 39.71 -30.00 -11.09
N SER A 470 39.13 -29.92 -12.29
CA SER A 470 39.34 -28.80 -13.21
C SER A 470 38.80 -27.49 -12.64
N LEU A 471 37.61 -27.53 -12.06
CA LEU A 471 36.95 -26.37 -11.45
C LEU A 471 37.59 -25.95 -10.12
N LEU A 472 38.06 -26.92 -9.33
CA LEU A 472 38.77 -26.67 -8.08
C LEU A 472 40.12 -25.99 -8.37
N ALA A 473 40.85 -26.47 -9.37
CA ALA A 473 42.14 -25.90 -9.78
C ALA A 473 42.02 -24.49 -10.40
N SER A 474 40.86 -24.14 -10.98
CA SER A 474 40.60 -22.79 -11.49
C SER A 474 40.09 -21.82 -10.43
N GLY A 475 39.91 -22.27 -9.18
CA GLY A 475 39.41 -21.45 -8.07
C GLY A 475 37.92 -21.07 -8.15
N LEU A 476 37.16 -21.70 -9.06
CA LEU A 476 35.72 -21.44 -9.22
C LEU A 476 34.87 -22.18 -8.18
N ILE A 477 35.41 -23.26 -7.63
CA ILE A 477 34.82 -24.00 -6.51
C ILE A 477 35.90 -24.23 -5.45
N VAL A 478 35.47 -24.43 -4.20
CA VAL A 478 36.33 -24.75 -3.05
C VAL A 478 36.03 -26.15 -2.55
N SER A 479 37.00 -26.80 -1.91
CA SER A 479 36.82 -28.15 -1.38
C SER A 479 35.87 -28.13 -0.17
N VAL A 480 35.19 -29.24 0.06
CA VAL A 480 34.30 -29.37 1.22
C VAL A 480 35.11 -29.34 2.52
N GLU A 481 36.35 -29.84 2.51
CA GLU A 481 37.27 -29.77 3.64
C GLU A 481 37.64 -28.32 4.00
N ASP A 482 37.85 -27.45 2.99
CA ASP A 482 38.13 -26.01 3.21
C ASP A 482 36.92 -25.24 3.77
N ILE A 483 35.70 -25.71 3.49
CA ILE A 483 34.45 -25.11 4.01
C ILE A 483 34.22 -25.50 5.48
N ILE A 484 34.61 -26.72 5.86
CA ILE A 484 34.29 -27.28 7.18
C ILE A 484 35.33 -26.89 8.25
N GLY A 485 36.52 -26.41 7.85
CA GLY A 485 37.54 -25.92 8.77
C GLY A 485 38.29 -27.07 9.44
N GLY A 486 39.59 -27.16 9.21
CA GLY A 486 40.46 -28.15 9.86
C GLY A 486 40.59 -27.87 11.35
N ASP A 487 39.74 -28.49 12.16
CA ASP A 487 39.97 -28.78 13.57
C ASP A 487 39.34 -30.14 13.94
N ASN A 488 40.22 -31.13 14.08
CA ASN A 488 40.13 -32.40 14.81
C ASN A 488 38.98 -33.39 14.51
N ILE A 489 39.35 -34.50 13.85
CA ILE A 489 38.95 -35.85 14.27
C ILE A 489 39.96 -36.34 15.32
#